data_AF-A0A2G5B0J0-F1
#
_entry.id   AF-A0A2G5B0J0-F1
#
_cell.length_a   1.000
_cell.length_b   1.000
_cell.length_c   1.000
_cell.angle_alpha   90.00
_cell.angle_beta   90.00
_cell.angle_gamma   90.00
#
_symmetry.space_group_name_H-M   'P 1'
#
loop_
_entity.id
_entity.type
_entity.pdbx_description
1 polymer ?
#
loop_
_entity_poly.entity_id
_entity_poly.type
_entity_poly.pdbx_seq_one_letter_code
_entity_poly.pdbx_strand_id
1 'polypeptide(L)'
;MKQEQAPEERKPARLPKGYKAIIVDTSGTTAARDILSQPGMSPAKKTSGRMGDISGRGMSSEQMKTSREYEADSDYKSYFREGIANVIDMAAPYNERYRVTAEEVAIAVAEDLETHISAAIVSDSCPSSSSETSLISRADMSSCMPEKVKLVDANDLANINSLCINKDFRNKAALSRLFASFIRCVARRITVPLVSTALVTKDYSTPRRIVFPVMQMDFKCRDANLHERIDIGIGCSSPDNAVDDLCPTNTADFGYQNASRDKPGYVDLLMIVEAKYRCNLLKKAYTQLFRYTRMLYETQHNRQLAWGMVVCGTCVQVCLFTPTDVLASDSIDLTTPVGRGQLVRLFVNLSFCEDRRLGYDPTIVYLTDLHCWRIQVPDNGDDESETDMHFRFKIYYSDTMVVSANRLCGRHTRCFLAVSETPTRDNPIAGMTHNVIVKDAWPESSENPDKDTRDEIRFLRKIRRKLANNSEVAGKYPIIEAGGRVYFQYSEGGKWMLDVVRGDALGSRQDELLDDVEAGIQQAA
;
A
#
# COMPACT_ATOMS: atom_id res chain seq x y z
N MET A 1 42.28 -23.93 7.83
CA MET A 1 40.96 -23.91 8.49
C MET A 1 40.88 -22.68 9.38
N LYS A 2 40.24 -21.60 8.92
CA LYS A 2 39.89 -20.45 9.76
C LYS A 2 38.41 -20.58 10.07
N GLN A 3 38.06 -20.64 11.36
CA GLN A 3 36.68 -20.65 11.82
C GLN A 3 36.06 -19.27 11.56
N GLU A 4 34.98 -19.27 10.79
CA GLU A 4 34.12 -18.11 10.54
C GLU A 4 33.25 -17.91 11.79
N GLN A 5 33.46 -16.80 12.50
CA GLN A 5 32.65 -16.45 13.67
C GLN A 5 31.27 -15.95 13.20
N ALA A 6 30.21 -16.53 13.77
CA ALA A 6 28.84 -16.11 13.53
C ALA A 6 28.62 -14.64 13.96
N PRO A 7 27.75 -13.89 13.27
CA PRO A 7 27.49 -12.50 13.58
C PRO A 7 26.81 -12.36 14.95
N GLU A 8 27.35 -11.47 15.76
CA GLU A 8 26.90 -11.16 17.12
C GLU A 8 25.51 -10.48 17.06
N GLU A 9 24.50 -11.10 17.68
CA GLU A 9 23.14 -10.55 17.79
C GLU A 9 23.17 -9.20 18.52
N ARG A 10 22.86 -8.11 17.79
CA ARG A 10 22.72 -6.76 18.36
C ARG A 10 21.52 -6.74 19.33
N LYS A 11 21.79 -6.49 20.61
CA LYS A 11 20.76 -6.23 21.62
C LYS A 11 19.99 -4.94 21.28
N PRO A 12 18.66 -4.90 21.48
CA PRO A 12 17.87 -3.70 21.22
C PRO A 12 18.31 -2.54 22.12
N ALA A 13 18.45 -1.36 21.51
CA ALA A 13 18.83 -0.14 22.21
C ALA A 13 17.77 0.23 23.25
N ARG A 14 18.19 0.42 24.51
CA ARG A 14 17.35 1.08 25.51
C ARG A 14 17.25 2.56 25.14
N LEU A 15 16.04 3.12 25.14
CA LEU A 15 15.81 4.56 24.98
C LEU A 15 16.73 5.36 25.93
N PRO A 16 17.67 6.18 25.42
CA PRO A 16 18.41 7.12 26.25
C PRO A 16 17.47 8.10 26.96
N LYS A 17 17.85 8.57 28.16
CA LYS A 17 17.12 9.63 28.87
C LYS A 17 17.28 10.96 28.10
N GLY A 18 16.17 11.67 27.81
CA GLY A 18 16.20 13.07 27.35
C GLY A 18 15.74 13.38 25.91
N TYR A 19 14.88 12.57 25.27
CA TYR A 19 14.40 12.84 23.91
C TYR A 19 13.38 13.98 23.81
N LYS A 20 13.44 14.70 22.68
CA LYS A 20 12.41 15.60 22.16
C LYS A 20 11.46 14.78 21.26
N ALA A 21 10.14 14.94 21.42
CA ALA A 21 9.14 14.20 20.65
C ALA A 21 8.45 15.10 19.65
N ILE A 22 8.48 14.71 18.38
CA ILE A 22 7.85 15.37 17.25
C ILE A 22 6.66 14.51 16.85
N ILE A 23 5.49 15.14 16.68
CA ILE A 23 4.26 14.45 16.30
C ILE A 23 3.80 14.99 14.95
N VAL A 24 3.64 14.09 14.01
CA VAL A 24 3.12 14.26 12.67
C VAL A 24 1.79 13.52 12.64
N ASP A 25 0.74 14.20 12.22
CA ASP A 25 -0.57 13.58 11.97
C ASP A 25 -0.84 13.72 10.48
N THR A 26 -0.89 12.61 9.73
CA THR A 26 -1.02 12.62 8.27
C THR A 26 -2.35 12.03 7.81
N SER A 27 -3.25 12.84 7.23
CA SER A 27 -4.58 12.39 6.82
C SER A 27 -4.84 12.57 5.31
N GLY A 28 -5.41 11.53 4.70
CA GLY A 28 -5.80 11.47 3.29
C GLY A 28 -7.29 11.27 3.04
N THR A 29 -7.95 12.39 2.81
CA THR A 29 -8.94 12.69 1.76
C THR A 29 -10.44 12.40 1.89
N THR A 30 -11.19 13.38 1.38
CA THR A 30 -12.64 13.46 1.12
C THR A 30 -13.01 12.93 -0.27
N ALA A 31 -13.96 11.99 -0.34
CA ALA A 31 -15.04 11.93 -1.32
C ALA A 31 -16.14 10.94 -0.87
N ALA A 32 -17.39 11.40 -0.96
CA ALA A 32 -18.70 10.78 -0.70
C ALA A 32 -19.14 10.67 0.79
N ARG A 33 -20.31 11.26 1.04
CA ARG A 33 -20.90 11.68 2.33
C ARG A 33 -21.98 10.71 2.83
N ASP A 34 -22.34 10.92 4.09
CA ASP A 34 -23.55 10.52 4.82
C ASP A 34 -23.65 9.06 5.29
N ILE A 35 -23.49 8.84 6.61
CA ILE A 35 -24.46 8.15 7.49
C ILE A 35 -24.16 8.51 8.96
N LEU A 36 -25.24 8.82 9.67
CA LEU A 36 -25.34 9.29 11.04
C LEU A 36 -24.91 8.25 12.10
N SER A 37 -24.24 8.79 13.13
CA SER A 37 -24.30 8.44 14.57
C SER A 37 -24.34 6.96 15.00
N GLN A 38 -23.27 6.50 15.66
CA GLN A 38 -23.38 5.74 16.91
C GLN A 38 -22.26 6.14 17.89
N PRO A 39 -22.56 6.38 19.18
CA PRO A 39 -21.56 6.74 20.17
C PRO A 39 -21.06 5.51 20.94
N GLY A 40 -19.79 5.60 21.36
CA GLY A 40 -19.29 4.90 22.52
C GLY A 40 -18.39 3.71 22.20
N MET A 41 -17.13 3.83 22.64
CA MET A 41 -16.29 2.79 23.26
C MET A 41 -14.82 3.19 23.08
N SER A 42 -14.30 4.01 23.99
CA SER A 42 -12.84 4.20 24.13
C SER A 42 -12.28 3.07 24.99
N PRO A 43 -11.24 2.33 24.58
CA PRO A 43 -10.54 1.43 25.49
C PRO A 43 -9.49 2.19 26.29
N ALA A 44 -9.59 2.04 27.60
CA ALA A 44 -8.70 2.62 28.61
C ALA A 44 -7.21 2.28 28.40
N LYS A 45 -6.37 3.28 28.66
CA LYS A 45 -4.91 3.14 28.77
C LYS A 45 -4.56 2.21 29.94
N LYS A 46 -3.90 1.08 29.65
CA LYS A 46 -3.05 0.37 30.62
C LYS A 46 -1.58 0.64 30.28
N THR A 47 -0.92 1.31 31.20
CA THR A 47 0.53 1.49 31.28
C THR A 47 1.24 0.14 31.41
N SER A 48 2.24 -0.12 30.55
CA SER A 48 3.34 -1.03 30.91
C SER A 48 4.57 -0.74 30.06
N GLY A 49 5.68 -0.43 30.73
CA GLY A 49 7.00 -0.32 30.13
C GLY A 49 7.65 -1.68 29.97
N ARG A 50 7.97 -2.04 28.72
CA ARG A 50 9.10 -2.87 28.25
C ARG A 50 8.88 -3.12 26.76
N MET A 51 9.52 -2.34 25.90
CA MET A 51 9.46 -2.53 24.45
C MET A 51 10.37 -3.69 24.04
N GLY A 52 9.74 -4.75 23.57
CA GLY A 52 10.32 -5.98 23.08
C GLY A 52 9.18 -6.98 23.09
N ASP A 53 8.51 -7.16 21.95
CA ASP A 53 7.48 -8.17 21.66
C ASP A 53 6.83 -8.81 22.90
N ILE A 54 6.02 -8.04 23.63
CA ILE A 54 5.30 -8.55 24.80
C ILE A 54 4.13 -9.44 24.37
N SER A 55 3.66 -9.41 23.12
CA SER A 55 2.49 -10.22 22.73
C SER A 55 2.76 -11.73 22.62
N GLY A 56 4.02 -12.18 22.73
CA GLY A 56 4.38 -13.56 22.44
C GLY A 56 5.16 -14.33 23.50
N ARG A 57 5.54 -13.73 24.64
CA ARG A 57 6.31 -14.47 25.66
C ARG A 57 5.47 -15.58 26.28
N GLY A 58 5.65 -16.80 25.77
CA GLY A 58 4.99 -18.02 26.24
C GLY A 58 3.90 -18.56 25.31
N MET A 59 3.59 -17.89 24.19
CA MET A 59 2.69 -18.43 23.18
C MET A 59 3.45 -19.32 22.21
N SER A 60 2.96 -20.52 21.97
CA SER A 60 3.46 -21.36 20.88
C SER A 60 3.14 -20.73 19.53
N SER A 61 3.88 -21.14 18.50
CA SER A 61 3.66 -20.64 17.14
C SER A 61 2.21 -20.87 16.64
N GLU A 62 1.62 -22.01 17.04
CA GLU A 62 0.22 -22.31 16.73
C GLU A 62 -0.75 -21.38 17.48
N GLN A 63 -0.48 -21.06 18.75
CA GLN A 63 -1.30 -20.11 19.50
C GLN A 63 -1.26 -18.71 18.87
N MET A 64 -0.08 -18.26 18.42
CA MET A 64 0.04 -16.99 17.70
C MET A 64 -0.75 -17.01 16.39
N LYS A 65 -0.66 -18.10 15.63
CA LYS A 65 -1.40 -18.28 14.38
C LYS A 65 -2.91 -18.23 14.61
N THR A 66 -3.42 -18.98 15.59
CA THR A 66 -4.85 -18.97 15.95
C THR A 66 -5.31 -17.60 16.41
N SER A 67 -4.50 -16.90 17.23
CA SER A 67 -4.82 -15.53 17.67
C SER A 67 -4.94 -14.56 16.50
N ARG A 68 -4.03 -14.63 15.53
CA ARG A 68 -4.07 -13.78 14.32
C ARG A 68 -5.25 -14.10 13.43
N GLU A 69 -5.60 -15.38 13.30
CA GLU A 69 -6.78 -15.80 12.53
C GLU A 69 -8.07 -15.30 13.18
N TYR A 70 -8.17 -15.34 14.51
CA TYR A 70 -9.30 -14.78 15.25
C TYR A 70 -9.40 -13.25 15.08
N GLU A 71 -8.29 -12.54 15.19
CA GLU A 71 -8.23 -11.09 14.96
C GLU A 71 -8.67 -10.74 13.53
N ALA A 72 -8.16 -11.45 12.51
CA ALA A 72 -8.54 -11.22 11.13
C ALA A 72 -10.03 -11.53 10.84
N ASP A 73 -10.61 -12.57 11.45
CA ASP A 73 -12.06 -12.85 11.34
C ASP A 73 -12.90 -11.79 12.07
N SER A 74 -12.41 -11.27 13.20
CA SER A 74 -13.03 -10.16 13.92
C SER A 74 -13.01 -8.86 13.11
N ASP A 75 -11.87 -8.53 12.51
CA ASP A 75 -11.72 -7.35 11.66
C ASP A 75 -12.58 -7.45 10.40
N TYR A 76 -12.61 -8.63 9.76
CA TYR A 76 -13.50 -8.90 8.64
C TYR A 76 -14.97 -8.64 9.01
N LYS A 77 -15.43 -9.13 10.16
CA LYS A 77 -16.82 -8.90 10.60
C LYS A 77 -17.13 -7.42 10.90
N SER A 78 -16.15 -6.66 11.37
CA SER A 78 -16.36 -5.30 11.88
C SER A 78 -16.23 -4.24 10.77
N TYR A 79 -15.23 -4.39 9.90
CA TYR A 79 -14.77 -3.33 9.01
C TYR A 79 -15.02 -3.62 7.53
N PHE A 80 -15.41 -4.83 7.16
CA PHE A 80 -15.63 -5.18 5.76
C PHE A 80 -16.94 -4.60 5.21
N ARG A 81 -16.88 -4.06 3.99
CA ARG A 81 -18.01 -3.50 3.24
C ARG A 81 -17.97 -4.09 1.83
N GLU A 82 -19.02 -4.80 1.44
CA GLU A 82 -19.13 -5.45 0.13
C GLU A 82 -19.95 -4.62 -0.86
N GLY A 83 -19.76 -4.87 -2.16
CA GLY A 83 -20.61 -4.31 -3.22
C GLY A 83 -20.37 -2.83 -3.50
N ILE A 84 -19.15 -2.35 -3.28
CA ILE A 84 -18.78 -0.96 -3.52
C ILE A 84 -18.39 -0.79 -4.99
N ALA A 85 -19.33 -0.31 -5.81
CA ALA A 85 -19.17 -0.22 -7.27
C ALA A 85 -17.90 0.50 -7.75
N ASN A 86 -17.45 1.52 -7.01
CA ASN A 86 -16.39 2.43 -7.46
C ASN A 86 -14.98 2.08 -6.96
N VAL A 87 -14.77 0.91 -6.35
CA VAL A 87 -13.43 0.53 -5.81
C VAL A 87 -12.36 0.51 -6.91
N ILE A 88 -12.69 0.06 -8.12
CA ILE A 88 -11.74 0.07 -9.25
C ILE A 88 -11.39 1.50 -9.67
N ASP A 89 -12.38 2.40 -9.65
CA ASP A 89 -12.20 3.80 -10.03
C ASP A 89 -11.42 4.59 -8.98
N MET A 90 -11.32 4.07 -7.74
CA MET A 90 -10.39 4.59 -6.73
C MET A 90 -8.91 4.38 -7.08
N ALA A 91 -8.59 3.57 -8.09
CA ALA A 91 -7.24 3.50 -8.64
C ALA A 91 -7.00 4.52 -9.77
N ALA A 92 -8.03 5.21 -10.27
CA ALA A 92 -7.87 6.13 -11.42
C ALA A 92 -6.92 7.29 -11.09
N PRO A 93 -6.07 7.74 -12.04
CA PRO A 93 -5.19 8.89 -11.86
C PRO A 93 -5.97 10.18 -11.55
N TYR A 94 -5.40 11.06 -10.74
CA TYR A 94 -6.00 12.39 -10.50
C TYR A 94 -5.72 13.37 -11.62
N ASN A 95 -4.51 13.33 -12.15
CA ASN A 95 -4.16 14.18 -13.27
C ASN A 95 -5.03 13.79 -14.48
N GLU A 96 -5.83 14.73 -14.96
CA GLU A 96 -6.78 14.50 -16.06
C GLU A 96 -6.14 13.87 -17.28
N ARG A 97 -4.92 14.30 -17.62
CA ARG A 97 -4.20 13.76 -18.79
C ARG A 97 -3.84 12.29 -18.60
N TYR A 98 -3.29 11.94 -17.44
CA TYR A 98 -3.00 10.54 -17.10
C TYR A 98 -4.27 9.71 -17.03
N ARG A 99 -5.39 10.29 -16.58
CA ARG A 99 -6.68 9.61 -16.52
C ARG A 99 -7.22 9.27 -17.91
N VAL A 100 -7.25 10.23 -18.83
CA VAL A 100 -7.67 10.02 -20.22
C VAL A 100 -6.76 8.99 -20.91
N THR A 101 -5.44 9.11 -20.76
CA THR A 101 -4.50 8.13 -21.33
C THR A 101 -4.69 6.74 -20.73
N ALA A 102 -4.89 6.62 -19.41
CA ALA A 102 -5.15 5.34 -18.76
C ALA A 102 -6.45 4.69 -19.27
N GLU A 103 -7.49 5.48 -19.52
CA GLU A 103 -8.76 4.99 -20.08
C GLU A 103 -8.60 4.49 -21.51
N GLU A 104 -7.93 5.26 -22.38
CA GLU A 104 -7.63 4.86 -23.77
C GLU A 104 -6.79 3.58 -23.81
N VAL A 105 -5.76 3.49 -22.97
CA VAL A 105 -4.91 2.29 -22.86
C VAL A 105 -5.73 1.11 -22.34
N ALA A 106 -6.59 1.30 -21.33
CA ALA A 106 -7.43 0.22 -20.81
C ALA A 106 -8.39 -0.33 -21.87
N ILE A 107 -9.01 0.54 -22.67
CA ILE A 107 -9.88 0.14 -23.78
C ILE A 107 -9.08 -0.66 -24.82
N ALA A 108 -7.95 -0.11 -25.28
CA ALA A 108 -7.12 -0.78 -26.29
C ALA A 108 -6.60 -2.15 -25.83
N VAL A 109 -6.15 -2.25 -24.58
CA VAL A 109 -5.68 -3.52 -23.98
C VAL A 109 -6.81 -4.53 -23.88
N ALA A 110 -8.01 -4.09 -23.48
CA ALA A 110 -9.18 -4.95 -23.37
C ALA A 110 -9.64 -5.45 -24.75
N GLU A 111 -9.79 -4.57 -25.73
CA GLU A 111 -10.19 -4.94 -27.10
C GLU A 111 -9.21 -5.92 -27.76
N ASP A 112 -7.90 -5.70 -27.59
CA ASP A 112 -6.89 -6.62 -28.08
C ASP A 112 -6.99 -7.99 -27.39
N LEU A 113 -7.18 -8.02 -26.08
CA LEU A 113 -7.36 -9.27 -25.33
C LEU A 113 -8.59 -10.04 -25.80
N GLU A 114 -9.73 -9.36 -26.00
CA GLU A 114 -10.98 -9.97 -26.47
C GLU A 114 -10.85 -10.54 -27.89
N THR A 115 -10.13 -9.85 -28.77
CA THR A 115 -9.86 -10.31 -30.13
C THR A 115 -9.11 -11.65 -30.11
N HIS A 116 -8.10 -11.78 -29.25
CA HIS A 116 -7.31 -13.00 -29.11
C HIS A 116 -8.11 -14.15 -28.48
N ILE A 117 -8.90 -13.88 -27.44
CA ILE A 117 -9.75 -14.90 -26.79
C ILE A 117 -10.80 -15.42 -27.79
N SER A 118 -11.44 -14.52 -28.54
CA SER A 118 -12.46 -14.89 -29.53
C SER A 118 -11.90 -15.74 -30.67
N ALA A 119 -10.69 -15.40 -31.15
CA ALA A 119 -10.02 -16.17 -32.21
C ALA A 119 -9.64 -17.60 -31.77
N ALA A 120 -9.28 -17.78 -30.49
CA ALA A 120 -8.98 -19.10 -29.93
C ALA A 120 -10.24 -20.00 -29.90
N ILE A 121 -11.39 -19.45 -29.50
CA ILE A 121 -12.66 -20.20 -29.41
C ILE A 121 -13.11 -20.72 -30.79
N VAL A 122 -13.01 -19.90 -31.84
CA VAL A 122 -13.41 -20.31 -33.20
C VAL A 122 -12.55 -21.47 -33.71
N SER A 123 -11.26 -21.47 -33.38
CA SER A 123 -10.31 -22.50 -33.83
C SER A 123 -10.59 -23.89 -33.25
N ASP A 124 -11.09 -23.97 -32.01
CA ASP A 124 -11.44 -25.24 -31.35
C ASP A 124 -12.80 -25.83 -31.82
N SER A 125 -13.65 -25.00 -32.44
CA SER A 125 -15.03 -25.38 -32.80
C SER A 125 -15.21 -26.00 -34.19
N CYS A 126 -14.14 -26.14 -34.99
CA CYS A 126 -14.18 -26.83 -36.29
C CYS A 126 -13.68 -28.28 -36.16
N PRO A 127 -14.57 -29.27 -35.93
CA PRO A 127 -14.19 -30.67 -36.10
C PRO A 127 -13.91 -30.92 -37.58
N SER A 128 -12.76 -31.53 -37.86
CA SER A 128 -12.32 -31.91 -39.19
C SER A 128 -13.34 -32.80 -39.91
N SER A 129 -14.18 -32.21 -40.75
CA SER A 129 -14.70 -32.88 -41.94
C SER A 129 -13.73 -32.58 -43.09
N SER A 130 -13.04 -33.63 -43.52
CA SER A 130 -12.25 -33.72 -44.75
C SER A 130 -12.84 -32.94 -45.92
N SER A 131 -12.08 -32.01 -46.49
CA SER A 131 -11.88 -31.95 -47.94
C SER A 131 -10.71 -31.02 -48.24
N GLU A 132 -9.81 -31.53 -49.06
CA GLU A 132 -8.70 -30.82 -49.67
C GLU A 132 -9.15 -29.57 -50.43
N THR A 133 -8.18 -28.70 -50.68
CA THR A 133 -8.17 -27.52 -51.58
C THR A 133 -8.94 -26.28 -51.15
N SER A 134 -8.28 -25.43 -50.37
CA SER A 134 -8.43 -23.96 -50.47
C SER A 134 -7.23 -23.27 -49.81
N LEU A 135 -6.16 -23.10 -50.59
CA LEU A 135 -5.09 -22.15 -50.32
C LEU A 135 -5.63 -20.73 -50.61
N ILE A 136 -6.38 -20.16 -49.68
CA ILE A 136 -6.69 -18.72 -49.70
C ILE A 136 -5.96 -18.06 -48.53
N SER A 137 -4.91 -17.35 -48.92
CA SER A 137 -4.14 -16.30 -48.24
C SER A 137 -4.60 -15.89 -46.84
N ARG A 138 -3.97 -16.52 -45.84
CA ARG A 138 -3.90 -16.07 -44.44
C ARG A 138 -2.93 -14.88 -44.26
N ALA A 139 -2.57 -14.19 -45.35
CA ALA A 139 -1.48 -13.20 -45.41
C ALA A 139 -1.95 -11.74 -45.28
N ASP A 140 -3.22 -11.42 -45.52
CA ASP A 140 -3.66 -10.02 -45.69
C ASP A 140 -4.19 -9.32 -44.43
N MET A 141 -4.43 -10.02 -43.33
CA MET A 141 -4.79 -9.40 -42.04
C MET A 141 -3.59 -9.21 -41.10
N SER A 142 -2.40 -9.67 -41.51
CA SER A 142 -1.18 -9.62 -40.69
C SER A 142 -0.26 -8.44 -41.02
N SER A 143 -0.54 -7.63 -42.05
CA SER A 143 0.41 -6.65 -42.59
C SER A 143 0.33 -5.23 -41.98
N CYS A 144 -0.65 -4.96 -41.10
CA CYS A 144 -0.81 -3.63 -40.48
C CYS A 144 -0.34 -3.54 -39.01
N MET A 145 0.08 -4.66 -38.40
CA MET A 145 0.63 -4.63 -37.05
C MET A 145 2.16 -4.60 -37.11
N PRO A 146 2.83 -3.64 -36.46
CA PRO A 146 4.29 -3.56 -36.48
C PRO A 146 4.87 -4.88 -35.97
N GLU A 147 5.93 -5.35 -36.63
CA GLU A 147 6.55 -6.67 -36.41
C GLU A 147 7.02 -6.91 -34.96
N LYS A 148 7.10 -5.84 -34.15
CA LYS A 148 7.35 -5.86 -32.69
C LYS A 148 6.18 -6.34 -31.83
N VAL A 149 4.96 -6.50 -32.37
CA VAL A 149 3.78 -6.99 -31.64
C VAL A 149 3.70 -8.53 -31.62
N LYS A 150 4.61 -9.24 -32.30
CA LYS A 150 4.72 -10.71 -32.31
C LYS A 150 5.17 -11.33 -30.95
N LEU A 151 5.29 -10.54 -29.88
CA LEU A 151 5.85 -10.96 -28.59
C LEU A 151 4.80 -11.24 -27.51
N VAL A 152 3.59 -11.66 -27.90
CA VAL A 152 2.70 -12.27 -26.93
C VAL A 152 3.07 -13.73 -26.80
N ASP A 153 3.51 -14.15 -25.62
CA ASP A 153 3.71 -15.57 -25.33
C ASP A 153 2.37 -16.29 -25.51
N ALA A 154 2.28 -17.11 -26.56
CA ALA A 154 1.10 -17.93 -26.87
C ALA A 154 0.65 -18.75 -25.65
N ASN A 155 1.59 -19.08 -24.76
CA ASN A 155 1.31 -19.75 -23.49
C ASN A 155 0.45 -18.90 -22.54
N ASP A 156 0.70 -17.59 -22.44
CA ASP A 156 -0.11 -16.71 -21.58
C ASP A 156 -1.52 -16.55 -22.11
N LEU A 157 -1.70 -16.41 -23.43
CA LEU A 157 -3.04 -16.38 -24.03
C LEU A 157 -3.78 -17.71 -23.86
N ALA A 158 -3.11 -18.85 -24.02
CA ALA A 158 -3.70 -20.16 -23.78
C ALA A 158 -4.13 -20.35 -22.32
N ASN A 159 -3.30 -19.87 -21.37
CA ASN A 159 -3.62 -19.87 -19.95
C ASN A 159 -4.79 -18.94 -19.63
N ILE A 160 -4.86 -17.75 -20.24
CA ILE A 160 -5.99 -16.84 -20.05
C ILE A 160 -7.27 -17.46 -20.62
N ASN A 161 -7.21 -18.06 -21.81
CA ASN A 161 -8.37 -18.75 -22.38
C ASN A 161 -8.86 -19.86 -21.44
N SER A 162 -7.93 -20.62 -20.86
CA SER A 162 -8.24 -21.64 -19.85
C SER A 162 -8.88 -21.04 -18.58
N LEU A 163 -8.40 -19.87 -18.12
CA LEU A 163 -8.99 -19.14 -17.00
C LEU A 163 -10.42 -18.68 -17.29
N CYS A 164 -10.69 -18.26 -18.53
CA CYS A 164 -11.97 -17.66 -18.93
C CYS A 164 -13.04 -18.70 -19.26
N ILE A 165 -12.66 -19.92 -19.65
CA ILE A 165 -13.58 -21.00 -20.02
C ILE A 165 -13.81 -21.97 -18.86
N ASN A 166 -12.79 -22.23 -18.03
CA ASN A 166 -12.87 -23.27 -17.02
C ASN A 166 -13.45 -22.76 -15.69
N LYS A 167 -14.62 -23.28 -15.30
CA LYS A 167 -15.24 -22.97 -14.00
C LYS A 167 -14.72 -23.86 -12.86
N ASP A 168 -14.10 -24.99 -13.18
CA ASP A 168 -13.69 -26.00 -12.21
C ASP A 168 -12.16 -26.19 -12.18
N PHE A 169 -11.50 -25.36 -11.38
CA PHE A 169 -10.07 -25.49 -11.15
C PHE A 169 -9.77 -26.68 -10.23
N ARG A 170 -8.94 -27.62 -10.71
CA ARG A 170 -8.58 -28.83 -9.96
C ARG A 170 -7.78 -28.54 -8.68
N ASN A 171 -7.01 -27.46 -8.66
CA ASN A 171 -6.27 -27.01 -7.49
C ASN A 171 -5.95 -25.51 -7.56
N LYS A 172 -5.57 -24.96 -6.41
CA LYS A 172 -5.20 -23.56 -6.22
C LYS A 172 -3.98 -23.13 -7.04
N ALA A 173 -2.94 -23.97 -7.13
CA ALA A 173 -1.71 -23.62 -7.86
C ALA A 173 -1.97 -23.42 -9.36
N ALA A 174 -2.89 -24.19 -9.95
CA ALA A 174 -3.33 -23.98 -11.32
C ALA A 174 -4.02 -22.62 -11.48
N LEU A 175 -5.02 -22.30 -10.64
CA LEU A 175 -5.70 -21.00 -10.67
C LEU A 175 -4.71 -19.83 -10.54
N SER A 176 -3.81 -19.91 -9.56
CA SER A 176 -2.79 -18.89 -9.33
C SER A 176 -1.90 -18.65 -10.55
N ARG A 177 -1.46 -19.71 -11.26
CA ARG A 177 -0.67 -19.59 -12.49
C ARG A 177 -1.45 -18.94 -13.63
N LEU A 178 -2.69 -19.38 -13.85
CA LEU A 178 -3.54 -18.83 -14.91
C LEU A 178 -3.84 -17.35 -14.67
N PHE A 179 -4.09 -16.96 -13.42
CA PHE A 179 -4.29 -15.57 -13.04
C PHE A 179 -3.01 -14.73 -13.19
N ALA A 180 -1.84 -15.27 -12.83
CA ALA A 180 -0.56 -14.59 -13.08
C ALA A 180 -0.31 -14.36 -14.58
N SER A 181 -0.66 -15.31 -15.45
CA SER A 181 -0.62 -15.12 -16.91
C SER A 181 -1.50 -13.97 -17.38
N PHE A 182 -2.70 -13.80 -16.79
CA PHE A 182 -3.55 -12.64 -17.06
C PHE A 182 -2.85 -11.32 -16.73
N ILE A 183 -2.27 -11.20 -15.52
CA ILE A 183 -1.58 -9.97 -15.10
C ILE A 183 -0.38 -9.68 -16.01
N ARG A 184 0.43 -10.69 -16.32
CA ARG A 184 1.61 -10.54 -17.21
C ARG A 184 1.21 -10.09 -18.61
N CYS A 185 0.14 -10.66 -19.14
CA CYS A 185 -0.42 -10.32 -20.45
C CYS A 185 -0.84 -8.84 -20.52
N VAL A 186 -1.52 -8.35 -19.47
CA VAL A 186 -1.90 -6.93 -19.35
C VAL A 186 -0.65 -6.04 -19.21
N ALA A 187 0.30 -6.41 -18.35
CA ALA A 187 1.54 -5.66 -18.15
C ALA A 187 2.31 -5.46 -19.46
N ARG A 188 2.49 -6.51 -20.27
CA ARG A 188 3.13 -6.42 -21.59
C ARG A 188 2.40 -5.46 -22.53
N ARG A 189 1.08 -5.54 -22.55
CA ARG A 189 0.23 -4.69 -23.39
C ARG A 189 0.29 -3.21 -22.99
N ILE A 190 0.46 -2.92 -21.70
CA ILE A 190 0.72 -1.55 -21.23
C ILE A 190 2.08 -1.01 -21.73
N THR A 191 3.11 -1.87 -21.79
CA THR A 191 4.45 -1.46 -22.25
C THR A 191 4.58 -1.32 -23.77
N VAL A 192 3.74 -2.02 -24.53
CA VAL A 192 3.74 -1.93 -25.99
C VAL A 192 2.92 -0.72 -26.41
N PRO A 193 3.39 0.12 -27.35
CA PRO A 193 2.58 1.18 -27.93
C PRO A 193 1.39 0.58 -28.70
N LEU A 194 0.27 0.32 -28.03
CA LEU A 194 -0.96 -0.20 -28.64
C LEU A 194 -1.79 0.92 -29.28
N VAL A 195 -1.60 2.16 -28.83
CA VAL A 195 -2.30 3.32 -29.39
C VAL A 195 -1.56 3.78 -30.64
N SER A 196 -2.26 3.75 -31.79
CA SER A 196 -1.71 4.16 -33.07
C SER A 196 -0.99 5.51 -33.00
N THR A 197 0.15 5.54 -33.67
CA THR A 197 1.20 6.56 -33.81
C THR A 197 0.78 8.01 -34.09
N ALA A 198 -0.52 8.35 -34.08
CA ALA A 198 -1.03 9.69 -34.34
C ALA A 198 -1.14 10.60 -33.10
N LEU A 199 -1.21 10.05 -31.88
CA LEU A 199 -1.42 10.83 -30.64
C LEU A 199 -0.19 10.90 -29.70
N VAL A 200 0.85 10.08 -29.94
CA VAL A 200 2.07 10.00 -29.11
C VAL A 200 3.09 11.08 -29.52
N THR A 201 2.68 12.34 -29.52
CA THR A 201 3.59 13.50 -29.73
C THR A 201 3.85 14.30 -28.46
N LYS A 202 3.54 13.76 -27.27
CA LYS A 202 3.77 14.46 -25.99
C LYS A 202 4.41 13.55 -24.94
N ASP A 203 5.49 14.05 -24.34
CA ASP A 203 6.36 13.50 -23.28
C ASP A 203 5.67 12.95 -22.00
N TYR A 204 4.35 12.90 -21.95
CA TYR A 204 3.57 12.61 -20.74
C TYR A 204 2.64 11.38 -20.87
N SER A 205 2.90 10.51 -21.85
CA SER A 205 2.06 9.35 -22.19
C SER A 205 2.56 8.01 -21.64
N THR A 206 3.71 8.00 -20.95
CA THR A 206 4.27 6.76 -20.40
C THR A 206 3.61 6.41 -19.06
N PRO A 207 3.37 5.11 -18.80
CA PRO A 207 2.95 4.66 -17.48
C PRO A 207 3.99 5.04 -16.43
N ARG A 208 3.55 5.37 -15.21
CA ARG A 208 4.47 5.72 -14.11
C ARG A 208 5.23 4.51 -13.59
N ARG A 209 4.64 3.34 -13.75
CA ARG A 209 5.15 2.05 -13.30
C ARG A 209 4.49 0.94 -14.11
N ILE A 210 5.07 -0.24 -14.07
CA ILE A 210 4.42 -1.46 -14.58
C ILE A 210 4.08 -2.35 -13.41
N VAL A 211 2.84 -2.81 -13.37
CA VAL A 211 2.32 -3.73 -12.35
C VAL A 211 2.44 -5.16 -12.87
N PHE A 212 3.06 -6.06 -12.10
CA PHE A 212 3.33 -7.43 -12.54
C PHE A 212 3.15 -8.43 -11.38
N PRO A 213 2.82 -9.70 -11.66
CA PRO A 213 2.76 -10.72 -10.62
C PRO A 213 4.18 -11.05 -10.16
N VAL A 214 4.45 -11.18 -8.88
CA VAL A 214 5.79 -11.60 -8.45
C VAL A 214 6.02 -13.05 -8.88
N MET A 215 7.25 -13.36 -9.33
CA MET A 215 7.60 -14.65 -9.92
C MET A 215 7.25 -15.86 -9.04
N GLN A 216 7.45 -15.72 -7.73
CA GLN A 216 7.19 -16.81 -6.81
C GLN A 216 5.70 -16.81 -6.44
N MET A 217 5.03 -17.92 -6.71
CA MET A 217 3.67 -18.18 -6.29
C MET A 217 3.70 -19.01 -5.00
N ASP A 218 2.66 -18.90 -4.18
CA ASP A 218 2.52 -19.72 -2.97
C ASP A 218 3.76 -19.63 -2.05
N PHE A 219 4.28 -18.42 -1.88
CA PHE A 219 5.57 -18.18 -1.24
C PHE A 219 5.42 -17.58 0.14
N LYS A 220 6.43 -17.86 0.96
CA LYS A 220 6.62 -17.18 2.23
C LYS A 220 7.51 -15.97 1.99
N CYS A 221 7.01 -14.78 2.31
CA CYS A 221 7.78 -13.55 2.20
C CYS A 221 9.04 -13.63 3.07
N ARG A 222 10.13 -12.97 2.66
CA ARG A 222 11.39 -12.98 3.43
C ARG A 222 11.24 -12.40 4.84
N ASP A 223 10.30 -11.48 4.99
CA ASP A 223 9.93 -10.74 6.19
C ASP A 223 8.62 -11.28 6.83
N ALA A 224 8.10 -12.41 6.35
CA ALA A 224 6.95 -13.08 6.94
C ALA A 224 7.35 -13.91 8.17
N ASN A 225 6.41 -14.01 9.12
CA ASN A 225 6.54 -14.96 10.22
C ASN A 225 6.48 -16.41 9.73
N LEU A 226 6.91 -17.37 10.56
CA LEU A 226 7.31 -18.72 10.12
C LEU A 226 6.28 -19.50 9.28
N HIS A 227 5.00 -19.10 9.32
CA HIS A 227 3.86 -19.82 8.75
C HIS A 227 3.05 -19.04 7.71
N GLU A 228 3.41 -17.80 7.41
CA GLU A 228 2.61 -16.94 6.53
C GLU A 228 3.05 -17.12 5.08
N ARG A 229 2.07 -17.34 4.22
CA ARG A 229 2.28 -17.65 2.81
C ARG A 229 1.23 -16.93 1.99
N ILE A 230 1.69 -16.20 0.99
CA ILE A 230 0.85 -15.47 0.06
C ILE A 230 0.71 -16.29 -1.22
N ASP A 231 -0.48 -16.24 -1.80
CA ASP A 231 -0.78 -17.00 -3.01
C ASP A 231 -0.17 -16.35 -4.23
N ILE A 232 -0.41 -15.04 -4.39
CA ILE A 232 0.17 -14.20 -5.43
C ILE A 232 0.53 -12.85 -4.83
N GLY A 233 1.79 -12.45 -4.93
CA GLY A 233 2.19 -11.07 -4.72
C GLY A 233 2.08 -10.31 -6.03
N ILE A 234 1.72 -9.04 -5.99
CA ILE A 234 1.81 -8.15 -7.15
C ILE A 234 2.81 -7.05 -6.81
N GLY A 235 3.85 -6.92 -7.62
CA GLY A 235 4.89 -5.90 -7.49
C GLY A 235 4.71 -4.79 -8.51
N CYS A 236 5.59 -3.78 -8.43
CA CYS A 236 5.70 -2.76 -9.46
C CYS A 236 7.16 -2.36 -9.72
N SER A 237 7.44 -1.91 -10.94
CA SER A 237 8.78 -1.48 -11.37
C SER A 237 8.72 -0.22 -12.22
N SER A 238 9.89 0.35 -12.52
CA SER A 238 10.03 1.36 -13.57
C SER A 238 9.44 0.86 -14.89
N PRO A 239 8.79 1.75 -15.68
CA PRO A 239 8.34 1.44 -17.04
C PRO A 239 9.48 1.12 -18.01
N ASP A 240 10.72 1.49 -17.68
CA ASP A 240 11.89 1.21 -18.52
C ASP A 240 12.35 -0.26 -18.44
N ASN A 241 11.85 -1.01 -17.45
CA ASN A 241 12.19 -2.42 -17.29
C ASN A 241 11.34 -3.29 -18.20
N ALA A 242 11.97 -4.22 -18.93
CA ALA A 242 11.23 -5.19 -19.73
C ALA A 242 10.44 -6.15 -18.82
N VAL A 243 9.18 -6.41 -19.16
CA VAL A 243 8.31 -7.33 -18.39
C VAL A 243 8.91 -8.73 -18.30
N ASP A 244 9.61 -9.16 -19.34
CA ASP A 244 10.23 -10.49 -19.40
C ASP A 244 11.41 -10.65 -18.43
N ASP A 245 12.11 -9.55 -18.10
CA ASP A 245 13.16 -9.53 -17.08
C ASP A 245 12.57 -9.62 -15.67
N LEU A 246 11.37 -9.08 -15.49
CA LEU A 246 10.65 -9.09 -14.20
C LEU A 246 9.94 -10.41 -13.95
N CYS A 247 9.53 -11.11 -15.02
CA CYS A 247 8.63 -12.26 -14.99
C CYS A 247 8.85 -13.23 -16.18
N PRO A 248 9.98 -13.94 -16.25
CA PRO A 248 10.26 -14.88 -17.34
C PRO A 248 9.20 -16.00 -17.40
N THR A 249 8.76 -16.30 -18.62
CA THR A 249 7.66 -17.25 -18.88
C THR A 249 8.08 -18.71 -18.96
N ASN A 250 9.37 -18.96 -19.21
CA ASN A 250 9.88 -20.28 -19.63
C ASN A 250 10.29 -21.21 -18.48
N THR A 251 9.88 -20.96 -17.24
CA THR A 251 10.16 -21.91 -16.15
C THR A 251 9.05 -22.96 -16.08
N ALA A 252 9.16 -23.96 -16.97
CA ALA A 252 8.42 -25.22 -16.87
C ALA A 252 8.59 -25.91 -15.49
N ASP A 253 9.61 -25.51 -14.74
CA ASP A 253 9.77 -25.78 -13.33
C ASP A 253 9.64 -24.49 -12.49
N PHE A 254 8.42 -24.16 -12.06
CA PHE A 254 8.19 -23.41 -10.82
C PHE A 254 8.67 -24.21 -9.58
N GLY A 255 9.33 -25.35 -9.77
CA GLY A 255 9.98 -26.12 -8.74
C GLY A 255 11.15 -25.33 -8.17
N TYR A 256 10.96 -24.78 -6.96
CA TYR A 256 11.96 -24.52 -5.94
C TYR A 256 13.40 -24.34 -6.48
N GLN A 257 13.64 -23.35 -7.34
CA GLN A 257 15.02 -22.96 -7.58
C GLN A 257 15.50 -22.24 -6.33
N ASN A 258 16.30 -22.95 -5.54
CA ASN A 258 17.02 -22.53 -4.33
C ASN A 258 18.10 -21.46 -4.63
N ALA A 259 17.85 -20.53 -5.55
CA ALA A 259 18.68 -19.34 -5.65
C ALA A 259 18.26 -18.38 -4.54
N SER A 260 19.10 -18.29 -3.51
CA SER A 260 19.05 -17.34 -2.40
C SER A 260 19.14 -15.86 -2.83
N ARG A 261 18.80 -15.52 -4.07
CA ARG A 261 18.64 -14.13 -4.51
C ARG A 261 17.19 -13.74 -4.21
N ASP A 262 17.01 -13.38 -2.94
CA ASP A 262 15.94 -12.61 -2.35
C ASP A 262 14.52 -12.95 -2.79
N LYS A 263 13.91 -13.90 -2.07
CA LYS A 263 12.45 -14.01 -2.07
C LYS A 263 11.86 -12.62 -1.80
N PRO A 264 10.85 -12.20 -2.55
CA PRO A 264 10.18 -10.93 -2.30
C PRO A 264 9.70 -10.84 -0.85
N GLY A 265 9.92 -9.70 -0.21
CA GLY A 265 9.30 -9.33 1.05
C GLY A 265 7.99 -8.61 0.82
N TYR A 266 7.21 -8.44 1.89
CA TYR A 266 6.06 -7.55 1.91
C TYR A 266 6.43 -6.12 1.48
N VAL A 267 7.65 -5.68 1.80
CA VAL A 267 8.16 -4.38 1.34
C VAL A 267 8.19 -4.23 -0.18
N ASP A 268 8.33 -5.33 -0.93
CA ASP A 268 8.41 -5.31 -2.40
C ASP A 268 7.01 -5.39 -3.07
N LEU A 269 5.93 -5.59 -2.28
CA LEU A 269 4.59 -5.85 -2.81
C LEU A 269 3.74 -4.58 -2.90
N LEU A 270 3.15 -4.34 -4.08
CA LEU A 270 2.10 -3.35 -4.26
C LEU A 270 0.77 -3.83 -3.67
N MET A 271 0.41 -5.10 -3.94
CA MET A 271 -0.88 -5.70 -3.63
C MET A 271 -0.74 -7.20 -3.32
N ILE A 272 -1.60 -7.71 -2.46
CA ILE A 272 -1.69 -9.13 -2.11
C ILE A 272 -2.92 -9.73 -2.78
N VAL A 273 -2.79 -10.92 -3.36
CA VAL A 273 -3.91 -11.69 -3.90
C VAL A 273 -4.03 -13.02 -3.18
N GLU A 274 -5.22 -13.31 -2.68
CA GLU A 274 -5.57 -14.61 -2.10
C GLU A 274 -6.43 -15.42 -3.05
N ALA A 275 -5.96 -16.60 -3.44
CA ALA A 275 -6.60 -17.45 -4.42
C ALA A 275 -7.25 -18.68 -3.78
N LYS A 276 -8.48 -18.97 -4.15
CA LYS A 276 -9.19 -20.20 -3.79
C LYS A 276 -9.87 -20.77 -5.03
N TYR A 277 -9.74 -22.08 -5.22
CA TYR A 277 -10.26 -22.74 -6.42
C TYR A 277 -11.79 -22.95 -6.39
N ARG A 278 -12.47 -22.57 -5.29
CA ARG A 278 -13.93 -22.68 -5.12
C ARG A 278 -14.50 -21.45 -4.43
N CYS A 279 -15.68 -21.00 -4.87
CA CYS A 279 -16.36 -19.82 -4.33
C CYS A 279 -16.81 -19.98 -2.88
N ASN A 280 -17.10 -21.19 -2.41
CA ASN A 280 -17.46 -21.43 -1.00
C ASN A 280 -16.28 -21.21 -0.03
N LEU A 281 -15.07 -20.99 -0.54
CA LEU A 281 -13.88 -20.64 0.24
C LEU A 281 -13.64 -19.12 0.28
N LEU A 282 -14.54 -18.30 -0.25
CA LEU A 282 -14.42 -16.84 -0.32
C LEU A 282 -14.13 -16.21 1.04
N LYS A 283 -14.91 -16.56 2.08
CA LYS A 283 -14.66 -16.08 3.44
C LYS A 283 -13.24 -16.40 3.93
N LYS A 284 -12.75 -17.61 3.65
CA LYS A 284 -11.39 -18.02 4.02
C LYS A 284 -10.34 -17.19 3.29
N ALA A 285 -10.56 -16.86 2.02
CA ALA A 285 -9.69 -15.96 1.28
C ALA A 285 -9.63 -14.57 1.92
N TYR A 286 -10.78 -14.01 2.32
CA TYR A 286 -10.82 -12.72 3.01
C TYR A 286 -10.07 -12.75 4.34
N THR A 287 -10.31 -13.75 5.19
CA THR A 287 -9.58 -13.85 6.47
C THR A 287 -8.06 -13.91 6.26
N GLN A 288 -7.59 -14.63 5.23
CA GLN A 288 -6.16 -14.66 4.89
C GLN A 288 -5.68 -13.32 4.34
N LEU A 289 -6.45 -12.67 3.47
CA LEU A 289 -6.11 -11.38 2.88
C LEU A 289 -5.97 -10.31 3.98
N PHE A 290 -6.92 -10.22 4.90
CA PHE A 290 -6.86 -9.32 6.06
C PHE A 290 -5.57 -9.54 6.85
N ARG A 291 -5.31 -10.80 7.22
CA ARG A 291 -4.11 -11.15 7.97
C ARG A 291 -2.82 -10.71 7.26
N TYR A 292 -2.71 -10.93 5.96
CA TYR A 292 -1.47 -10.63 5.23
C TYR A 292 -1.33 -9.16 4.87
N THR A 293 -2.42 -8.43 4.62
CA THR A 293 -2.37 -6.99 4.40
C THR A 293 -1.81 -6.23 5.60
N ARG A 294 -2.02 -6.75 6.82
CA ARG A 294 -1.42 -6.18 8.04
C ARG A 294 0.11 -6.08 7.95
N MET A 295 0.73 -7.08 7.34
CA MET A 295 2.18 -7.12 7.17
C MET A 295 2.67 -6.06 6.18
N LEU A 296 1.85 -5.66 5.19
CA LEU A 296 2.20 -4.53 4.32
C LEU A 296 2.36 -3.24 5.13
N TYR A 297 1.41 -2.92 6.02
CA TYR A 297 1.52 -1.72 6.87
C TYR A 297 2.73 -1.79 7.81
N GLU A 298 3.03 -3.00 8.31
CA GLU A 298 4.15 -3.22 9.21
C GLU A 298 5.49 -3.02 8.50
N THR A 299 5.66 -3.52 7.27
CA THR A 299 6.93 -3.47 6.53
C THR A 299 7.09 -2.25 5.62
N GLN A 300 6.00 -1.68 5.13
CA GLN A 300 6.01 -0.51 4.24
C GLN A 300 5.69 0.72 5.07
N HIS A 301 6.75 1.32 5.61
CA HIS A 301 6.67 2.39 6.60
C HIS A 301 6.14 3.73 6.08
N ASN A 302 5.83 3.81 4.79
CA ASN A 302 5.13 4.93 4.17
C ASN A 302 3.72 4.54 3.68
N ARG A 303 3.18 3.38 4.03
CA ARG A 303 1.84 2.95 3.59
C ARG A 303 0.75 3.56 4.47
N GLN A 304 -0.30 4.12 3.86
CA GLN A 304 -1.49 4.71 4.49
C GLN A 304 -2.78 3.94 4.16
N LEU A 305 -2.87 3.39 2.95
CA LEU A 305 -3.91 2.45 2.51
C LEU A 305 -3.27 1.29 1.75
N ALA A 306 -3.93 0.14 1.66
CA ALA A 306 -3.39 -1.03 0.97
C ALA A 306 -4.40 -1.62 -0.03
N TRP A 307 -3.87 -2.11 -1.14
CA TRP A 307 -4.67 -2.83 -2.14
C TRP A 307 -4.55 -4.33 -1.90
N GLY A 308 -5.68 -5.02 -2.03
CA GLY A 308 -5.79 -6.46 -1.91
C GLY A 308 -6.76 -7.02 -2.94
N MET A 309 -6.71 -8.32 -3.16
CA MET A 309 -7.62 -8.98 -4.08
C MET A 309 -7.91 -10.40 -3.62
N VAL A 310 -9.13 -10.86 -3.86
CA VAL A 310 -9.50 -12.27 -3.73
C VAL A 310 -9.85 -12.81 -5.11
N VAL A 311 -9.35 -14.00 -5.43
CA VAL A 311 -9.70 -14.75 -6.64
C VAL A 311 -10.32 -16.07 -6.22
N CYS A 312 -11.58 -16.26 -6.55
CA CYS A 312 -12.36 -17.46 -6.23
C CYS A 312 -12.92 -18.09 -7.51
N GLY A 313 -12.24 -19.12 -8.02
CA GLY A 313 -12.55 -19.64 -9.36
C GLY A 313 -12.33 -18.57 -10.43
N THR A 314 -13.37 -18.23 -11.19
CA THR A 314 -13.33 -17.17 -12.21
C THR A 314 -13.79 -15.81 -11.67
N CYS A 315 -14.21 -15.74 -10.41
CA CYS A 315 -14.68 -14.51 -9.78
C CYS A 315 -13.52 -13.80 -9.06
N VAL A 316 -13.43 -12.49 -9.24
CA VAL A 316 -12.43 -11.64 -8.59
C VAL A 316 -13.14 -10.55 -7.80
N GLN A 317 -12.66 -10.26 -6.59
CA GLN A 317 -13.08 -9.09 -5.84
C GLN A 317 -11.85 -8.28 -5.41
N VAL A 318 -11.87 -6.99 -5.71
CA VAL A 318 -10.80 -6.04 -5.38
C VAL A 318 -11.12 -5.42 -4.03
N CYS A 319 -10.13 -5.33 -3.15
CA CYS A 319 -10.27 -4.75 -1.83
C CYS A 319 -9.36 -3.53 -1.67
N LEU A 320 -9.92 -2.46 -1.12
CA LEU A 320 -9.18 -1.30 -0.66
C LEU A 320 -9.24 -1.25 0.86
N PHE A 321 -8.10 -1.44 1.51
CA PHE A 321 -7.94 -1.32 2.95
C PHE A 321 -7.67 0.12 3.29
N THR A 322 -8.65 0.78 3.90
CA THR A 322 -8.52 2.14 4.42
C THR A 322 -8.30 2.08 5.94
N PRO A 323 -7.93 3.20 6.58
CA PRO A 323 -7.81 3.24 8.02
C PRO A 323 -9.13 2.96 8.77
N THR A 324 -10.29 3.11 8.13
CA THR A 324 -11.60 2.94 8.79
C THR A 324 -12.30 1.65 8.39
N ASP A 325 -12.23 1.28 7.12
CA ASP A 325 -13.02 0.21 6.54
C ASP A 325 -12.20 -0.54 5.48
N VAL A 326 -12.67 -1.73 5.12
CA VAL A 326 -12.16 -2.48 3.98
C VAL A 326 -13.26 -2.55 2.94
N LEU A 327 -13.06 -1.84 1.83
CA LEU A 327 -14.03 -1.71 0.76
C LEU A 327 -13.79 -2.80 -0.29
N ALA A 328 -14.78 -3.64 -0.54
CA ALA A 328 -14.73 -4.67 -1.56
C ALA A 328 -15.57 -4.26 -2.77
N SER A 329 -15.03 -4.44 -3.97
CA SER A 329 -15.78 -4.30 -5.21
C SER A 329 -16.92 -5.33 -5.31
N ASP A 330 -17.83 -5.08 -6.24
CA ASP A 330 -18.66 -6.15 -6.80
C ASP A 330 -17.79 -7.30 -7.34
N SER A 331 -18.39 -8.49 -7.42
CA SER A 331 -17.73 -9.65 -8.02
C SER A 331 -17.53 -9.45 -9.51
N ILE A 332 -16.28 -9.48 -9.95
CA ILE A 332 -15.83 -9.38 -11.33
C ILE A 332 -15.74 -10.80 -11.92
N ASP A 333 -16.57 -11.11 -12.90
CA ASP A 333 -16.55 -12.42 -13.56
C ASP A 333 -15.64 -12.43 -14.81
N LEU A 334 -14.50 -13.10 -14.71
CA LEU A 334 -13.52 -13.20 -15.79
C LEU A 334 -13.99 -14.04 -17.00
N THR A 335 -15.11 -14.75 -16.89
CA THR A 335 -15.72 -15.42 -18.06
C THR A 335 -16.37 -14.42 -19.01
N THR A 336 -16.68 -13.21 -18.54
CA THR A 336 -17.33 -12.16 -19.32
C THR A 336 -16.33 -11.13 -19.86
N PRO A 337 -16.55 -10.58 -21.06
CA PRO A 337 -15.73 -9.46 -21.58
C PRO A 337 -15.75 -8.25 -20.64
N VAL A 338 -16.91 -7.95 -20.04
CA VAL A 338 -17.08 -6.82 -19.11
C VAL A 338 -16.19 -7.00 -17.87
N GLY A 339 -16.19 -8.19 -17.25
CA GLY A 339 -15.36 -8.44 -16.07
C GLY A 339 -13.86 -8.41 -16.39
N ARG A 340 -13.45 -8.94 -17.55
CA ARG A 340 -12.05 -8.81 -18.01
C ARG A 340 -11.66 -7.36 -18.23
N GLY A 341 -12.51 -6.56 -18.88
CA GLY A 341 -12.31 -5.13 -19.08
C GLY A 341 -12.17 -4.36 -17.76
N GLN A 342 -12.99 -4.67 -16.76
CA GLN A 342 -12.87 -4.09 -15.41
C GLN A 342 -11.52 -4.39 -14.76
N LEU A 343 -11.04 -5.63 -14.85
CA LEU A 343 -9.75 -6.01 -14.28
C LEU A 343 -8.56 -5.42 -15.06
N VAL A 344 -8.65 -5.34 -16.39
CA VAL A 344 -7.69 -4.61 -17.23
C VAL A 344 -7.61 -3.15 -16.78
N ARG A 345 -8.77 -2.48 -16.65
CA ARG A 345 -8.86 -1.09 -16.20
C ARG A 345 -8.18 -0.88 -14.85
N LEU A 346 -8.35 -1.80 -13.89
CA LEU A 346 -7.65 -1.73 -12.60
C LEU A 346 -6.13 -1.72 -12.79
N PHE A 347 -5.55 -2.68 -13.51
CA PHE A 347 -4.10 -2.78 -13.66
C PHE A 347 -3.51 -1.61 -14.44
N VAL A 348 -4.23 -1.10 -15.45
CA VAL A 348 -3.84 0.12 -16.16
C VAL A 348 -3.89 1.32 -15.22
N ASN A 349 -4.98 1.51 -14.46
CA ASN A 349 -5.08 2.58 -13.48
C ASN A 349 -3.95 2.54 -12.44
N LEU A 350 -3.65 1.37 -11.87
CA LEU A 350 -2.53 1.19 -10.94
C LEU A 350 -1.17 1.54 -11.58
N SER A 351 -1.02 1.35 -12.90
CA SER A 351 0.20 1.69 -13.64
C SER A 351 0.36 3.19 -13.91
N PHE A 352 -0.75 3.94 -14.02
CA PHE A 352 -0.74 5.37 -14.37
C PHE A 352 -0.95 6.31 -13.17
N CYS A 353 -1.54 5.83 -12.08
CA CYS A 353 -1.88 6.68 -10.93
C CYS A 353 -0.68 7.09 -10.08
N GLU A 354 -0.87 8.14 -9.29
CA GLU A 354 0.13 8.67 -8.37
C GLU A 354 0.33 7.76 -7.15
N ASP A 355 1.51 7.82 -6.52
CA ASP A 355 1.86 6.97 -5.35
C ASP A 355 0.83 7.03 -4.22
N ARG A 356 0.22 8.20 -3.99
CA ARG A 356 -0.85 8.37 -3.01
C ARG A 356 -2.08 7.49 -3.27
N ARG A 357 -2.40 7.21 -4.54
CA ARG A 357 -3.55 6.36 -4.93
C ARG A 357 -3.26 4.89 -4.67
N LEU A 358 -2.00 4.53 -4.69
CA LEU A 358 -1.52 3.22 -4.26
C LEU A 358 -1.42 3.12 -2.74
N GLY A 359 -1.51 4.26 -2.06
CA GLY A 359 -1.51 4.40 -0.62
C GLY A 359 -0.15 4.65 -0.02
N TYR A 360 0.81 5.15 -0.79
CA TYR A 360 2.08 5.62 -0.24
C TYR A 360 1.98 7.09 0.17
N ASP A 361 2.54 7.40 1.33
CA ASP A 361 2.72 8.74 1.86
C ASP A 361 3.94 9.38 1.17
N PRO A 362 3.74 10.45 0.36
CA PRO A 362 4.84 11.11 -0.32
C PRO A 362 5.77 11.89 0.63
N THR A 363 5.39 12.09 1.90
CA THR A 363 6.21 12.76 2.90
C THR A 363 7.23 11.82 3.56
N ILE A 364 7.07 10.50 3.41
CA ILE A 364 7.95 9.47 3.97
C ILE A 364 8.55 8.68 2.81
N VAL A 365 9.83 8.94 2.51
CA VAL A 365 10.51 8.37 1.34
C VAL A 365 11.75 7.61 1.78
N TYR A 366 11.90 6.37 1.31
CA TYR A 366 13.13 5.63 1.53
C TYR A 366 14.21 6.08 0.53
N LEU A 367 15.37 6.47 1.03
CA LEU A 367 16.54 6.87 0.25
C LEU A 367 17.49 5.68 0.16
N THR A 368 17.42 4.94 -0.94
CA THR A 368 18.22 3.72 -1.15
C THR A 368 19.72 3.98 -1.02
N ASP A 369 20.22 5.08 -1.59
CA ASP A 369 21.66 5.43 -1.55
C ASP A 369 22.20 5.73 -0.15
N LEU A 370 21.31 6.10 0.78
CA LEU A 370 21.65 6.42 2.16
C LEU A 370 21.13 5.37 3.15
N HIS A 371 20.44 4.34 2.66
CA HIS A 371 19.78 3.30 3.45
C HIS A 371 18.95 3.85 4.63
N CYS A 372 18.18 4.92 4.41
CA CYS A 372 17.37 5.55 5.45
C CYS A 372 16.08 6.18 4.92
N TRP A 373 15.13 6.40 5.81
CA TRP A 373 13.91 7.15 5.55
C TRP A 373 14.17 8.64 5.68
N ARG A 374 13.73 9.40 4.68
CA ARG A 374 13.57 10.85 4.72
C ARG A 374 12.11 11.17 5.03
N ILE A 375 11.89 11.92 6.10
CA ILE A 375 10.55 12.23 6.62
C ILE A 375 10.37 13.75 6.60
N GLN A 376 9.37 14.22 5.87
CA GLN A 376 8.98 15.64 5.85
C GLN A 376 7.93 15.88 6.91
N VAL A 377 8.24 16.77 7.85
CA VAL A 377 7.37 17.12 8.98
C VAL A 377 6.93 18.58 8.82
N PRO A 378 5.62 18.88 8.85
CA PRO A 378 5.15 20.25 8.85
C PRO A 378 5.75 21.04 10.01
N ASP A 379 6.31 22.19 9.70
CA ASP A 379 6.86 23.12 10.66
C ASP A 379 5.99 24.37 10.70
N ASN A 380 5.08 24.39 11.66
CA ASN A 380 4.15 25.50 11.84
C ASN A 380 4.80 26.72 12.50
N GLY A 381 6.09 26.67 12.84
CA GLY A 381 6.75 27.69 13.66
C GLY A 381 6.11 27.85 15.04
N ASP A 382 6.77 28.61 15.92
CA ASP A 382 6.14 29.20 17.11
C ASP A 382 5.64 30.64 16.80
N ASP A 383 5.92 31.17 15.61
CA ASP A 383 5.58 32.54 15.19
C ASP A 383 4.25 32.57 14.41
N GLU A 384 3.21 33.14 15.06
CA GLU A 384 1.88 33.42 14.51
C GLU A 384 1.87 34.52 13.42
N SER A 385 3.01 34.86 12.80
CA SER A 385 3.03 35.89 11.76
C SER A 385 2.30 35.40 10.51
N GLU A 386 1.06 35.85 10.34
CA GLU A 386 0.10 35.49 9.30
C GLU A 386 0.53 35.77 7.84
N THR A 387 1.71 36.35 7.61
CA THR A 387 2.00 37.04 6.35
C THR A 387 2.75 36.25 5.30
N ASP A 388 3.17 35.00 5.55
CA ASP A 388 3.81 34.19 4.51
C ASP A 388 3.19 32.79 4.45
N MET A 389 2.43 32.55 3.37
CA MET A 389 1.66 31.33 3.10
C MET A 389 2.55 30.19 2.55
N HIS A 390 3.84 30.22 2.83
CA HIS A 390 4.78 29.17 2.46
C HIS A 390 4.81 28.09 3.54
N PHE A 391 4.24 26.93 3.21
CA PHE A 391 4.36 25.72 4.03
C PHE A 391 5.84 25.41 4.30
N ARG A 392 6.27 25.54 5.55
CA ARG A 392 7.61 25.15 5.97
C ARG A 392 7.58 23.69 6.40
N PHE A 393 8.57 22.94 5.97
CA PHE A 393 8.79 21.56 6.42
C PHE A 393 10.18 21.48 7.03
N LYS A 394 10.27 20.77 8.16
CA LYS A 394 11.54 20.23 8.63
C LYS A 394 11.71 18.82 8.07
N ILE A 395 12.94 18.50 7.71
CA ILE A 395 13.29 17.19 7.19
C ILE A 395 14.03 16.45 8.29
N TYR A 396 13.61 15.21 8.52
CA TYR A 396 14.26 14.29 9.44
C TYR A 396 14.67 13.02 8.71
N TYR A 397 15.70 12.35 9.22
CA TYR A 397 16.21 11.10 8.67
C TYR A 397 16.18 10.00 9.72
N SER A 398 15.77 8.80 9.33
CA SER A 398 15.64 7.66 10.25
C SER A 398 16.00 6.33 9.59
N ASP A 399 16.77 5.50 10.28
CA ASP A 399 17.00 4.09 9.96
C ASP A 399 16.32 3.15 10.96
N THR A 400 15.65 3.71 11.97
CA THR A 400 15.20 2.98 13.15
C THR A 400 13.74 3.27 13.44
N MET A 401 12.91 2.25 13.31
CA MET A 401 11.51 2.26 13.71
C MET A 401 11.34 1.64 15.10
N VAL A 402 10.70 2.35 16.01
CA VAL A 402 10.41 1.87 17.38
C VAL A 402 8.96 1.44 17.57
N VAL A 403 8.05 1.92 16.71
CA VAL A 403 6.66 1.46 16.64
C VAL A 403 6.28 1.33 15.17
N SER A 404 5.79 0.16 14.76
CA SER A 404 5.24 -0.09 13.44
C SER A 404 3.70 -0.03 13.45
N ALA A 405 3.13 0.37 12.31
CA ALA A 405 1.70 0.31 12.09
C ALA A 405 1.31 -1.15 11.84
N ASN A 406 0.95 -1.87 12.90
CA ASN A 406 0.58 -3.28 12.81
C ASN A 406 -0.93 -3.51 13.01
N ARG A 407 -1.79 -2.56 12.67
CA ARG A 407 -3.25 -2.78 12.68
C ARG A 407 -3.76 -2.68 11.24
N LEU A 408 -4.95 -3.22 10.97
CA LEU A 408 -5.61 -3.00 9.67
C LEU A 408 -6.46 -1.74 9.71
N CYS A 409 -7.28 -1.61 10.74
CA CYS A 409 -8.23 -0.51 10.92
C CYS A 409 -8.01 0.21 12.27
N GLY A 410 -8.55 1.42 12.37
CA GLY A 410 -8.37 2.32 13.50
C GLY A 410 -7.08 3.12 13.42
N ARG A 411 -6.64 3.66 14.57
CA ARG A 411 -5.46 4.52 14.64
C ARG A 411 -4.18 3.73 14.38
N HIS A 412 -3.65 3.89 13.18
CA HIS A 412 -2.29 3.53 12.82
C HIS A 412 -1.33 4.53 13.46
N THR A 413 -0.21 4.03 13.97
CA THR A 413 0.83 4.87 14.55
C THR A 413 2.17 4.24 14.26
N ARG A 414 3.06 5.04 13.68
CA ARG A 414 4.47 4.75 13.48
C ARG A 414 5.29 5.69 14.35
N CYS A 415 6.41 5.20 14.84
CA CYS A 415 7.38 6.04 15.55
C CYS A 415 8.78 5.74 15.05
N PHE A 416 9.49 6.78 14.67
CA PHE A 416 10.85 6.74 14.14
C PHE A 416 11.80 7.42 15.11
N LEU A 417 12.96 6.82 15.38
CA LEU A 417 14.08 7.56 15.96
C LEU A 417 14.81 8.25 14.81
N ALA A 418 15.00 9.56 14.91
CA ALA A 418 15.45 10.37 13.80
C ALA A 418 16.53 11.39 14.20
N VAL A 419 17.18 11.91 13.17
CA VAL A 419 18.15 13.01 13.21
C VAL A 419 17.68 14.14 12.29
N SER A 420 18.05 15.37 12.61
CA SER A 420 17.81 16.53 11.75
C SER A 420 18.94 16.79 10.75
N GLU A 421 20.15 16.31 11.04
CA GLU A 421 21.28 16.41 10.13
C GLU A 421 21.10 15.47 8.93
N THR A 422 21.37 15.98 7.72
CA THR A 422 21.32 15.17 6.49
C THR A 422 22.45 14.15 6.46
N PRO A 423 22.16 12.83 6.38
CA PRO A 423 23.17 11.80 6.20
C PRO A 423 23.90 11.96 4.88
N THR A 424 25.18 11.61 4.87
CA THR A 424 26.01 11.56 3.66
C THR A 424 26.68 10.19 3.55
N ARG A 425 27.33 9.90 2.42
CA ARG A 425 28.11 8.66 2.27
C ARG A 425 29.27 8.58 3.27
N ASP A 426 29.88 9.71 3.59
CA ASP A 426 31.01 9.79 4.53
C ASP A 426 30.55 9.81 6.00
N ASN A 427 29.30 10.21 6.26
CA ASN A 427 28.68 10.23 7.58
C ASN A 427 27.31 9.54 7.51
N PRO A 428 27.26 8.20 7.51
CA PRO A 428 26.02 7.45 7.39
C PRO A 428 25.19 7.57 8.67
N ILE A 429 23.86 7.44 8.53
CA ILE A 429 22.91 7.57 9.64
C ILE A 429 23.21 6.63 10.82
N ALA A 430 23.75 5.43 10.55
CA ALA A 430 24.09 4.45 11.57
C ALA A 430 25.20 4.94 12.54
N GLY A 431 25.98 5.96 12.15
CA GLY A 431 26.98 6.62 13.00
C GLY A 431 26.46 7.88 13.70
N MET A 432 25.24 8.32 13.40
CA MET A 432 24.63 9.51 13.98
C MET A 432 23.87 9.15 15.26
N THR A 433 23.73 10.13 16.17
CA THR A 433 22.94 9.95 17.39
C THR A 433 21.53 10.48 17.16
N HIS A 434 20.51 9.61 17.16
CA HIS A 434 19.12 10.05 17.09
C HIS A 434 18.80 10.98 18.26
N ASN A 435 18.28 12.16 17.96
CA ASN A 435 17.97 13.21 18.94
C ASN A 435 16.47 13.56 18.97
N VAL A 436 15.69 12.97 18.07
CA VAL A 436 14.27 13.25 17.85
C VAL A 436 13.50 11.95 17.70
N ILE A 437 12.26 11.92 18.21
CA ILE A 437 11.28 10.88 17.88
C ILE A 437 10.26 11.49 16.92
N VAL A 438 10.13 10.97 15.70
CA VAL A 438 9.04 11.35 14.78
C VAL A 438 7.92 10.34 14.94
N LYS A 439 6.80 10.76 15.54
CA LYS A 439 5.56 10.00 15.59
C LYS A 439 4.72 10.38 14.39
N ASP A 440 4.19 9.39 13.68
CA ASP A 440 3.28 9.58 12.57
C ASP A 440 2.01 8.77 12.83
N ALA A 441 0.85 9.42 12.85
CA ALA A 441 -0.42 8.79 13.22
C ALA A 441 -1.57 9.20 12.29
N TRP A 442 -2.47 8.26 12.01
CA TRP A 442 -3.69 8.43 11.20
C TRP A 442 -4.70 7.33 11.57
N PRO A 443 -6.02 7.42 11.32
CA PRO A 443 -6.75 8.43 10.55
C PRO A 443 -7.12 9.67 11.36
N GLU A 444 -7.68 10.65 10.63
CA GLU A 444 -8.21 11.89 11.15
C GLU A 444 -9.21 11.64 12.29
N SER A 445 -9.06 12.45 13.32
CA SER A 445 -10.06 12.61 14.37
C SER A 445 -11.34 13.20 13.77
N SER A 446 -12.48 12.53 13.97
CA SER A 446 -13.80 13.04 13.56
C SER A 446 -14.25 14.29 14.34
N GLU A 447 -13.47 14.72 15.34
CA GLU A 447 -13.75 15.92 16.12
C GLU A 447 -13.23 17.14 15.36
N ASN A 448 -13.96 18.25 15.45
CA ASN A 448 -13.49 19.53 14.93
C ASN A 448 -12.06 19.78 15.45
N PRO A 449 -11.07 20.10 14.59
CA PRO A 449 -9.67 20.30 14.99
C PRO A 449 -9.51 21.31 16.14
N ASP A 450 -10.36 22.32 16.18
CA ASP A 450 -10.36 23.35 17.22
C ASP A 450 -10.91 22.86 18.56
N LYS A 451 -11.66 21.77 18.56
CA LYS A 451 -12.28 21.17 19.75
C LYS A 451 -11.70 19.79 20.09
N ASP A 452 -10.78 19.30 19.29
CA ASP A 452 -10.25 17.96 19.45
C ASP A 452 -9.30 17.91 20.65
N THR A 453 -9.83 17.38 21.75
CA THR A 453 -9.08 17.21 23.00
C THR A 453 -7.98 16.16 22.87
N ARG A 454 -8.00 15.37 21.79
CA ARG A 454 -6.99 14.36 21.47
C ARG A 454 -5.86 14.92 20.62
N ASP A 455 -5.88 16.22 20.32
CA ASP A 455 -4.79 16.89 19.60
C ASP A 455 -3.50 16.86 20.43
N GLU A 456 -2.67 15.87 20.15
CA GLU A 456 -1.43 15.65 20.86
C GLU A 456 -0.44 16.81 20.67
N ILE A 457 -0.51 17.51 19.53
CA ILE A 457 0.34 18.66 19.23
C ILE A 457 -0.04 19.82 20.15
N ARG A 458 -1.32 20.18 20.18
CA ARG A 458 -1.85 21.22 21.07
C ARG A 458 -1.59 20.88 22.54
N PHE A 459 -1.76 19.61 22.92
CA PHE A 459 -1.52 19.15 24.28
C PHE A 459 -0.05 19.32 24.70
N LEU A 460 0.91 18.87 23.88
CA LEU A 460 2.33 19.04 24.20
C LEU A 460 2.79 20.51 24.12
N ARG A 461 2.22 21.33 23.23
CA ARG A 461 2.45 22.79 23.23
C ARG A 461 1.94 23.43 24.53
N LYS A 462 0.79 23.00 25.04
CA LYS A 462 0.26 23.45 26.34
C LYS A 462 1.19 23.06 27.49
N ILE A 463 1.69 21.83 27.50
CA ILE A 463 2.70 21.38 28.48
C ILE A 463 3.94 22.26 28.39
N ARG A 464 4.51 22.46 27.19
CA ARG A 464 5.71 23.31 26.99
C ARG A 464 5.50 24.72 27.53
N ARG A 465 4.36 25.36 27.25
CA ARG A 465 4.04 26.70 27.76
C ARG A 465 3.94 26.73 29.29
N LYS A 466 3.23 25.77 29.89
CA LYS A 466 3.08 25.69 31.36
C LYS A 466 4.43 25.46 32.07
N LEU A 467 5.34 24.74 31.43
CA LEU A 467 6.64 24.37 32.01
C LEU A 467 7.79 25.30 31.60
N ALA A 468 7.57 26.34 30.79
CA ALA A 468 8.62 27.16 30.18
C ALA A 468 9.58 27.82 31.20
N ASN A 469 9.08 28.12 32.40
CA ASN A 469 9.85 28.78 33.46
C ASN A 469 10.34 27.83 34.56
N ASN A 470 10.07 26.52 34.44
CA ASN A 470 10.43 25.54 35.46
C ASN A 470 11.72 24.79 35.03
N SER A 471 12.85 25.22 35.60
CA SER A 471 14.18 24.66 35.31
C SER A 471 14.34 23.22 35.80
N GLU A 472 13.57 22.78 36.79
CA GLU A 472 13.64 21.42 37.32
C GLU A 472 13.01 20.38 36.40
N VAL A 473 12.06 20.79 35.56
CA VAL A 473 11.36 19.92 34.59
C VAL A 473 11.88 20.09 33.16
N ALA A 474 12.76 21.07 32.94
CA ALA A 474 13.46 21.23 31.68
C ALA A 474 14.20 19.93 31.31
N GLY A 475 13.86 19.35 30.15
CA GLY A 475 14.41 18.07 29.70
C GLY A 475 13.82 16.80 30.33
N LYS A 476 12.85 16.90 31.25
CA LYS A 476 12.12 15.74 31.80
C LYS A 476 10.93 15.32 30.92
N TYR A 477 10.27 16.27 30.26
CA TYR A 477 9.12 16.02 29.39
C TYR A 477 9.51 16.15 27.91
N PRO A 478 8.85 15.40 27.01
CA PRO A 478 9.07 15.55 25.58
C PRO A 478 8.69 16.96 25.11
N ILE A 479 9.55 17.55 24.30
CA ILE A 479 9.32 18.86 23.67
C ILE A 479 8.98 18.63 22.20
N ILE A 480 7.92 19.29 21.71
CA ILE A 480 7.64 19.39 20.29
C ILE A 480 8.64 20.33 19.63
N GLU A 481 9.40 19.79 18.68
CA GLU A 481 10.30 20.58 17.82
C GLU A 481 9.63 21.01 16.50
N ALA A 482 8.69 20.21 16.00
CA ALA A 482 7.85 20.47 14.83
C ALA A 482 6.64 19.54 14.87
N GLY A 483 5.62 19.85 14.08
CA GLY A 483 4.39 19.06 14.05
C GLY A 483 3.20 19.85 13.53
N GLY A 484 2.31 19.13 12.87
CA GLY A 484 1.05 19.65 12.36
C GLY A 484 0.11 18.53 12.00
N ARG A 485 -1.16 18.89 11.78
CA ARG A 485 -2.10 18.04 11.07
C ARG A 485 -1.96 18.30 9.58
N VAL A 486 -1.73 17.24 8.83
CA VAL A 486 -1.66 17.29 7.37
C VAL A 486 -2.97 16.82 6.82
N TYR A 487 -3.56 17.64 5.94
CA TYR A 487 -4.70 17.26 5.11
C TYR A 487 -4.24 17.25 3.67
N PHE A 488 -4.47 16.14 2.99
CA PHE A 488 -4.37 16.12 1.54
C PHE A 488 -5.66 16.72 0.97
N GLN A 489 -5.64 17.99 0.55
CA GLN A 489 -6.72 18.54 -0.25
C GLN A 489 -6.59 18.09 -1.71
N TYR A 490 -7.71 17.67 -2.29
CA TYR A 490 -7.82 17.53 -3.73
C TYR A 490 -8.20 18.88 -4.33
N SER A 491 -7.24 19.53 -4.99
CA SER A 491 -7.57 20.63 -5.89
C SER A 491 -8.10 20.05 -7.20
N GLU A 492 -9.31 20.44 -7.60
CA GLU A 492 -9.65 20.49 -9.03
C GLU A 492 -8.70 21.50 -9.69
N GLY A 493 -8.06 21.14 -10.81
CA GLY A 493 -7.16 22.04 -11.55
C GLY A 493 -5.66 21.74 -11.45
N GLY A 494 -5.24 20.63 -10.85
CA GLY A 494 -3.89 20.09 -11.02
C GLY A 494 -2.77 20.79 -10.25
N LYS A 495 -3.10 21.70 -9.32
CA LYS A 495 -2.12 22.29 -8.38
C LYS A 495 -2.39 21.77 -6.97
N TRP A 496 -1.59 20.80 -6.59
CA TRP A 496 -1.64 20.14 -5.30
C TRP A 496 -1.34 21.15 -4.19
N MET A 497 -2.29 21.29 -3.26
CA MET A 497 -2.03 21.98 -2.00
C MET A 497 -2.15 20.96 -0.89
N LEU A 498 -1.03 20.75 -0.17
CA LEU A 498 -1.11 20.24 1.19
C LEU A 498 -1.86 21.32 1.96
N ASP A 499 -3.02 21.03 2.52
CA ASP A 499 -3.65 21.99 3.42
C ASP A 499 -3.27 21.57 4.84
N VAL A 500 -2.54 22.43 5.53
CA VAL A 500 -2.22 22.24 6.95
C VAL A 500 -3.23 23.07 7.68
N VAL A 501 -4.19 22.46 8.39
CA VAL A 501 -5.07 23.23 9.27
C VAL A 501 -4.17 23.83 10.35
N ARG A 502 -3.94 25.14 10.26
CA ARG A 502 -3.44 25.94 11.37
C ARG A 502 -4.50 25.86 12.44
N GLY A 503 -4.27 25.01 13.43
CA GLY A 503 -5.12 24.97 14.63
C GLY A 503 -4.82 26.19 15.47
N ASP A 504 -5.31 27.37 15.06
CA ASP A 504 -5.57 28.54 15.90
C ASP A 504 -6.37 29.58 15.09
N ALA A 505 -7.69 29.61 15.30
CA ALA A 505 -8.47 30.85 15.23
C ALA A 505 -9.80 30.71 16.00
N LEU A 506 -10.03 31.68 16.89
CA LEU A 506 -11.26 32.03 17.61
C LEU A 506 -11.55 31.26 18.92
N GLY A 507 -11.30 31.99 20.01
CA GLY A 507 -11.58 31.54 21.37
C GLY A 507 -13.06 31.33 21.68
N SER A 508 -13.32 30.37 22.57
CA SER A 508 -14.15 30.56 23.76
C SER A 508 -14.19 29.26 24.58
N ARG A 509 -13.89 29.41 25.87
CA ARG A 509 -14.33 28.64 27.05
C ARG A 509 -14.79 27.18 26.85
N GLN A 510 -14.07 26.24 27.45
CA GLN A 510 -14.53 25.52 28.66
C GLN A 510 -13.45 24.54 29.15
N ASP A 511 -12.96 24.77 30.36
CA ASP A 511 -12.03 23.93 31.11
C ASP A 511 -12.84 23.08 32.09
N GLU A 512 -12.94 21.76 31.88
CA GLU A 512 -13.42 20.81 32.92
C GLU A 512 -12.67 19.46 32.92
N LEU A 513 -11.62 19.30 32.11
CA LEU A 513 -10.75 18.10 32.11
C LEU A 513 -9.29 18.41 32.47
N LEU A 514 -9.04 19.65 32.90
CA LEU A 514 -7.71 20.18 33.19
C LEU A 514 -7.35 20.17 34.67
N ASP A 515 -8.35 20.06 35.55
CA ASP A 515 -8.15 20.11 37.00
C ASP A 515 -7.33 18.91 37.51
N ASP A 516 -7.47 17.73 36.89
CA ASP A 516 -6.71 16.54 37.28
C ASP A 516 -5.22 16.61 36.89
N VAL A 517 -4.90 17.30 35.78
CA VAL A 517 -3.51 17.53 35.35
C VAL A 517 -2.91 18.71 36.11
N GLU A 518 -3.71 19.72 36.42
CA GLU A 518 -3.30 20.89 37.19
C GLU A 518 -3.03 20.53 38.66
N ALA A 519 -3.82 19.65 39.27
CA ALA A 519 -3.57 19.08 40.59
C ALA A 519 -2.27 18.27 40.62
N GLY A 520 -1.96 17.50 39.56
CA GLY A 520 -0.71 16.76 39.44
C GLY A 520 0.52 17.64 39.23
N ILE A 521 0.38 18.77 38.52
CA ILE A 521 1.46 19.74 38.29
C ILE A 521 1.69 20.62 39.53
N GLN A 522 0.64 21.00 40.26
CA GLN A 522 0.74 21.76 41.51
C GLN A 522 1.26 20.94 42.70
N GLN A 523 1.14 19.62 42.68
CA GLN A 523 1.80 18.75 43.66
C GLN A 523 3.28 18.50 43.38
N ALA A 524 3.74 18.80 42.16
CA ALA A 524 5.13 18.60 41.72
C ALA A 524 5.97 19.89 41.66
N ALA A 525 5.34 21.05 41.86
CA ALA A 525 5.97 22.36 42.05
C ALA A 525 5.89 22.74 43.54
#